data_AF-A0A2W6XTA3-F1
#
_entry.id   AF-A0A2W6XTA3-F1
#
_cell.length_a   1.000
_cell.length_b   1.000
_cell.length_c   1.000
_cell.angle_alpha   90.00
_cell.angle_beta   90.00
_cell.angle_gamma   90.00
#
_symmetry.space_group_name_H-M   'P 1'
#
loop_
_entity.id
_entity.type
_entity.pdbx_description
1 polymer ?
#
loop_
_entity_poly.entity_id
_entity_poly.type
_entity_poly.pdbx_seq_one_letter_code
_entity_poly.pdbx_strand_id
1 'polypeptide(L)'
;MPGPTDTQFFRRADMLDIVVGQQEKDASTIVARTGFDALMKGGGDVVSGWRTKLRTVFANVTPAVLLAEQHRRMAEPGSAPR
;
A
#
# COMPACT_ATOMS: atom_id res chain seq x y z
N MET A 1 7.45 1.34 -5.63
CA MET A 1 6.29 2.07 -5.04
C MET A 1 5.98 1.63 -3.60
N PRO A 2 5.58 2.55 -2.71
CA PRO A 2 5.25 2.24 -1.30
C PRO A 2 3.89 1.54 -1.15
N GLY A 3 3.69 0.91 0.01
CA GLY A 3 2.40 0.41 0.43
C GLY A 3 1.45 1.53 0.91
N PRO A 4 0.25 1.18 1.42
CA PRO A 4 -0.67 2.13 2.03
C PRO A 4 0.03 2.96 3.11
N THR A 5 -0.08 4.28 3.00
CA THR A 5 0.68 5.24 3.83
C THR A 5 -0.25 6.01 4.77
N ASP A 6 0.15 6.14 6.03
CA ASP A 6 -0.64 6.83 7.05
C ASP A 6 -0.66 8.34 6.83
N THR A 7 -1.73 8.81 6.18
CA THR A 7 -1.99 10.20 5.83
C THR A 7 -3.48 10.50 5.96
N GLN A 8 -3.85 11.78 5.84
CA GLN A 8 -5.25 12.20 5.82
C GLN A 8 -6.02 11.78 4.56
N PHE A 9 -5.37 11.13 3.59
CA PHE A 9 -5.99 10.71 2.33
C PHE A 9 -7.22 9.82 2.56
N PHE A 10 -7.07 8.74 3.34
CA PHE A 10 -8.15 7.78 3.56
C PHE A 10 -9.36 8.39 4.27
N ARG A 11 -9.11 9.35 5.18
CA ARG A 11 -10.18 10.10 5.84
C ARG A 11 -10.88 11.05 4.88
N ARG A 12 -10.11 11.80 4.08
CA ARG A 12 -10.65 12.81 3.14
C ARG A 12 -11.36 12.21 1.93
N ALA A 13 -11.02 10.97 1.60
CA ALA A 13 -11.61 10.23 0.49
C ALA A 13 -12.77 9.32 0.94
N ASP A 14 -13.23 9.43 2.19
CA ASP A 14 -14.28 8.57 2.77
C ASP A 14 -13.97 7.06 2.65
N MET A 15 -12.69 6.69 2.82
CA MET A 15 -12.17 5.33 2.69
C MET A 15 -11.81 4.71 4.06
N LEU A 16 -12.48 5.11 5.14
CA LEU A 16 -12.25 4.53 6.47
C LEU A 16 -13.08 3.26 6.73
N ASP A 17 -14.02 2.93 5.85
CA ASP A 17 -14.90 1.77 5.95
C ASP A 17 -14.37 0.55 5.17
N ILE A 18 -13.20 0.65 4.56
CA ILE A 18 -12.55 -0.44 3.82
C ILE A 18 -11.37 -1.04 4.61
N VAL A 19 -11.02 -2.31 4.34
CA VAL A 19 -9.90 -3.00 5.02
C VAL A 19 -8.59 -2.21 4.93
N VAL A 20 -8.23 -1.70 3.75
CA VAL A 20 -6.98 -0.93 3.55
C VAL A 20 -6.99 0.37 4.34
N GLY A 21 -8.17 0.93 4.59
CA GLY A 21 -8.38 2.14 5.38
C GLY A 21 -8.11 1.95 6.87
N GLN A 22 -8.26 0.72 7.38
CA GLN A 22 -8.14 0.40 8.82
C GLN A 22 -6.90 -0.42 9.19
N GLN A 23 -6.26 -1.11 8.23
CA GLN A 23 -5.04 -1.88 8.52
C GLN A 23 -3.85 -0.99 8.93
N GLU A 24 -2.80 -1.62 9.47
CA GLU A 24 -1.50 -1.01 9.71
C GLU A 24 -0.94 -0.42 8.39
N LYS A 25 -0.45 0.83 8.44
CA LYS A 25 0.06 1.56 7.28
C LYS A 25 1.50 1.99 7.53
N ASP A 26 2.23 2.21 6.44
CA ASP A 26 3.58 2.76 6.52
C ASP A 26 3.52 4.21 7.04
N ALA A 27 4.42 4.57 7.94
CA ALA A 27 4.53 5.94 8.43
C ALA A 27 4.91 6.90 7.28
N SER A 28 4.15 7.99 7.14
CA SER A 28 4.35 8.98 6.05
C SER A 28 5.74 9.59 6.03
N THR A 29 6.35 9.83 7.19
CA THR A 29 7.72 10.36 7.30
C THR A 29 8.76 9.43 6.69
N ILE A 30 8.61 8.11 6.91
CA ILE A 30 9.51 7.09 6.38
C ILE A 30 9.34 6.96 4.87
N VAL A 31 8.10 6.93 4.38
CA VAL A 31 7.80 6.88 2.94
C VAL A 31 8.36 8.11 2.22
N ALA A 32 8.13 9.31 2.77
CA ALA A 32 8.63 10.57 2.18
C ALA A 32 10.16 10.62 2.13
N ARG A 33 10.83 10.27 3.23
CA ARG A 33 12.30 10.22 3.28
C ARG A 33 12.85 9.21 2.26
N THR A 34 12.25 8.03 2.19
CA THR A 34 12.67 6.98 1.27
C THR A 34 12.55 7.42 -0.20
N GLY A 35 11.44 8.06 -0.56
CA GLY A 35 11.26 8.62 -1.91
C GLY A 35 12.24 9.76 -2.22
N PHE A 36 12.49 10.65 -1.26
CA PHE A 36 13.45 11.74 -1.41
C PHE A 36 14.89 11.24 -1.59
N ASP A 37 15.33 10.30 -0.75
CA ASP A 37 16.68 9.71 -0.84
C ASP A 37 16.88 8.98 -2.17
N ALA A 38 15.84 8.31 -2.68
CA ALA A 38 15.85 7.66 -4.00
C ALA A 38 16.03 8.66 -5.13
N LEU A 39 15.24 9.74 -5.11
CA LEU A 39 15.32 10.83 -6.06
C LEU A 39 16.73 11.45 -6.09
N MET A 40 17.29 11.74 -4.91
CA MET A 40 18.62 12.34 -4.78
C MET A 40 19.75 11.42 -5.27
N LYS A 41 19.53 10.11 -5.31
CA LYS A 41 20.48 9.11 -5.84
C LYS A 41 20.31 8.85 -7.34
N GLY A 42 19.39 9.56 -8.02
CA GLY A 42 19.07 9.33 -9.43
C GLY A 42 18.26 8.05 -9.69
N GLY A 43 17.64 7.47 -8.66
CA GLY A 43 16.80 6.29 -8.78
C GLY A 43 15.38 6.63 -9.24
N GLY A 44 14.85 5.89 -10.23
CA GLY A 44 13.50 6.09 -10.77
C GLY A 44 12.38 5.32 -10.05
N ASP A 45 12.70 4.26 -9.30
CA ASP A 45 11.72 3.52 -8.50
C ASP A 45 12.36 3.02 -7.20
N VAL A 46 11.60 3.12 -6.11
CA VAL A 46 11.93 2.48 -4.84
C VAL A 46 10.70 1.77 -4.29
N VAL A 47 10.90 0.50 -3.95
CA VAL A 47 9.98 -0.28 -3.14
C VAL A 47 10.38 -0.10 -1.67
N SER A 48 9.58 0.65 -0.92
CA SER A 48 9.81 0.85 0.51
C SER A 48 9.44 -0.41 1.29
N GLY A 49 10.33 -0.83 2.19
CA GLY A 49 10.08 -1.91 3.15
C GLY A 49 10.26 -3.34 2.60
N TRP A 50 10.76 -4.22 3.46
CA TRP A 50 10.93 -5.65 3.17
C TRP A 50 9.59 -6.37 2.90
N ARG A 51 8.54 -5.99 3.63
CA ARG A 51 7.17 -6.54 3.46
C ARG A 51 6.63 -6.30 2.05
N THR A 52 6.80 -5.09 1.51
CA THR A 52 6.36 -4.75 0.15
C THR A 52 7.14 -5.55 -0.89
N LYS A 53 8.46 -5.69 -0.73
CA LYS A 53 9.29 -6.52 -1.64
C LYS A 53 8.83 -7.97 -1.67
N LEU A 54 8.59 -8.58 -0.50
CA LEU A 54 8.06 -9.95 -0.44
C LEU A 54 6.69 -10.06 -1.11
N ARG A 55 5.77 -9.13 -0.84
CA ARG A 55 4.45 -9.12 -1.48
C ARG A 55 4.55 -9.04 -3.01
N THR A 56 5.46 -8.23 -3.54
CA THR A 56 5.70 -8.12 -4.99
C THR A 56 6.20 -9.43 -5.59
N VAL A 57 7.11 -10.14 -4.90
CA VAL A 57 7.62 -11.44 -5.36
C VAL A 57 6.48 -12.46 -5.42
N PHE A 58 5.68 -12.57 -4.37
CA PHE A 58 4.53 -13.49 -4.34
C PHE A 58 3.44 -13.11 -5.35
N ALA A 59 3.23 -11.82 -5.62
CA ALA A 59 2.27 -11.38 -6.63
C ALA A 59 2.64 -11.87 -8.04
N ASN A 60 3.93 -11.99 -8.38
CA ASN A 60 4.34 -12.46 -9.71
C ASN A 60 4.02 -13.93 -9.99
N VAL A 61 3.84 -14.74 -8.95
CA VAL A 61 3.52 -16.18 -9.09
C VAL A 61 2.04 -16.48 -8.85
N THR A 62 1.27 -15.49 -8.42
CA THR A 62 -0.16 -15.66 -8.11
C THR A 62 -1.01 -15.33 -9.35
N PRO A 63 -2.01 -16.16 -9.72
CA PRO A 63 -2.92 -15.85 -10.81
C PRO A 63 -3.57 -14.45 -10.66
N ALA A 64 -3.62 -13.71 -11.76
CA ALA A 64 -4.13 -12.33 -11.78
C ALA A 64 -5.57 -12.22 -11.27
N VAL A 65 -6.42 -13.21 -11.56
CA VAL A 65 -7.82 -13.24 -11.10
C VAL A 65 -7.91 -13.26 -9.57
N LEU A 66 -7.07 -14.07 -8.92
CA LEU A 66 -7.05 -14.17 -7.46
C LEU A 66 -6.54 -12.88 -6.82
N LEU A 67 -5.49 -12.28 -7.41
CA LEU A 67 -4.99 -10.98 -6.95
C LEU A 67 -6.05 -9.88 -7.11
N ALA A 68 -6.77 -9.87 -8.23
CA ALA A 68 -7.83 -8.91 -8.47
C ALA A 68 -8.99 -9.08 -7.48
N GLU A 69 -9.43 -10.31 -7.20
CA GLU A 69 -10.44 -10.58 -6.16
C GLU A 69 -9.97 -10.16 -4.77
N GLN A 70 -8.71 -10.42 -4.43
CA GLN A 70 -8.13 -9.99 -3.17
C GLN A 70 -8.12 -8.46 -3.08
N HIS A 71 -7.66 -7.77 -4.12
CA HIS A 71 -7.67 -6.31 -4.19
C HIS A 71 -9.08 -5.73 -4.07
N ARG A 72 -10.08 -6.35 -4.71
CA ARG A 72 -11.48 -5.97 -4.57
C ARG A 72 -11.93 -6.05 -3.11
N ARG A 73 -11.77 -7.21 -2.46
CA ARG A 73 -12.21 -7.41 -1.07
C ARG A 73 -11.58 -6.42 -0.10
N MET A 74 -10.32 -6.05 -0.35
CA MET A 74 -9.58 -5.09 0.46
C MET A 74 -10.06 -3.63 0.30
N ALA A 75 -10.69 -3.31 -0.83
CA ALA A 75 -11.15 -1.96 -1.19
C ALA A 75 -12.68 -1.84 -1.29
N GLU A 76 -13.41 -2.91 -0.97
CA GLU A 76 -14.87 -2.94 -1.05
C GLU A 76 -15.48 -2.12 0.11
N PRO A 77 -16.43 -1.20 -0.15
CA PRO A 77 -17.08 -0.43 0.90
C PRO A 77 -17.69 -1.31 2.00
N GLY A 78 -17.57 -0.89 3.26
CA GLY A 78 -18.02 -1.65 4.43
C GLY A 78 -17.24 -2.93 4.74
N SER A 79 -16.10 -3.18 4.08
CA SER A 79 -15.25 -4.36 4.33
C SER A 79 -14.38 -4.26 5.58
N ALA A 80 -14.32 -3.10 6.24
CA ALA A 80 -13.53 -2.89 7.45
C ALA A 80 -13.90 -3.91 8.55
N PRO A 81 -12.90 -4.41 9.32
CA PRO A 81 -13.14 -5.21 10.51
C PRO A 81 -14.05 -4.46 11.50
N ARG A 82 -14.99 -5.19 12.13
CA ARG A 82 -15.85 -4.65 13.19
C ARG A 82 -15.12 -4.48 14.51
#